data_AF-A0A399WSE8-F1
#
_entry.id   AF-A0A399WSE8-F1
#
_cell.length_a   1.000
_cell.length_b   1.000
_cell.length_c   1.000
_cell.angle_alpha   90.00
_cell.angle_beta   90.00
_cell.angle_gamma   90.00
#
_symmetry.space_group_name_H-M   'P 1'
#
loop_
_entity.id
_entity.type
_entity.pdbx_description
1 polymer ?
#
loop_
_entity_poly.entity_id
_entity_poly.type
_entity_poly.pdbx_seq_one_letter_code
_entity_poly.pdbx_strand_id
1 'polypeptide(L)'
;MKSAALALCVLLVSVSGFAPISGCRESSVCSLCNGTGMRDCEKCKGGEAECVFCHGSGKMGSEKCGNCEGDGQAMCLKCKGSGEVPCDHKTLPSSESAGSS
;
A
#
# COMPACT_ATOMS: atom_id res chain seq x y z
N MET A 1 49.38 -4.02 -30.98
CA MET A 1 49.09 -3.51 -32.34
C MET A 1 47.61 -3.74 -32.63
N LYS A 2 46.87 -2.63 -32.85
CA LYS A 2 45.56 -2.53 -33.53
C LYS A 2 44.38 -3.11 -32.72
N SER A 3 43.68 -2.31 -31.90
CA SER A 3 42.75 -1.23 -32.30
C SER A 3 41.87 -1.63 -33.49
N ALA A 4 40.59 -1.97 -33.25
CA ALA A 4 39.51 -1.87 -34.25
C ALA A 4 38.11 -2.32 -33.76
N ALA A 5 37.94 -2.94 -32.59
CA ALA A 5 36.63 -3.53 -32.25
C ALA A 5 35.61 -2.57 -31.63
N LEU A 6 36.01 -1.35 -31.27
CA LEU A 6 35.16 -0.40 -30.53
C LEU A 6 34.34 0.56 -31.43
N ALA A 7 34.54 0.54 -32.75
CA ALA A 7 33.94 1.50 -33.66
C ALA A 7 32.70 1.01 -34.44
N LEU A 8 32.32 -0.27 -34.34
CA LEU A 8 31.26 -0.85 -35.17
C LEU A 8 29.88 -0.95 -34.50
N CYS A 9 29.78 -0.88 -33.16
CA CYS A 9 28.47 -0.85 -32.50
C CYS A 9 27.78 0.53 -32.54
N VAL A 10 28.53 1.61 -32.82
CA VAL A 10 27.99 2.98 -32.87
C VAL A 10 27.31 3.29 -34.21
N LEU A 11 27.41 2.42 -35.21
CA LEU A 11 26.80 2.63 -36.53
C LEU A 11 25.47 1.87 -36.74
N LEU A 12 25.01 1.06 -35.77
CA LEU A 12 23.70 0.41 -35.81
C LEU A 12 22.60 1.19 -35.07
N VAL A 13 22.87 2.42 -34.63
CA VAL A 13 21.87 3.32 -34.01
C VAL A 13 21.16 4.24 -35.02
N SER A 14 21.43 4.10 -36.32
CA SER A 14 21.04 5.12 -37.31
C SER A 14 19.95 4.75 -38.31
N VAL A 15 19.51 3.49 -38.41
CA VAL A 15 18.48 3.11 -39.42
C VAL A 15 17.50 2.08 -38.90
N SER A 16 16.46 2.57 -38.22
CA SER A 16 15.08 2.06 -38.19
C SER A 16 14.50 2.52 -36.87
N GLY A 17 13.44 3.32 -36.90
CA GLY A 17 12.70 3.74 -35.73
C GLY A 17 12.15 2.55 -34.93
N PHE A 18 13.00 1.95 -34.11
CA PHE A 18 12.59 1.22 -32.93
C PHE A 18 12.38 2.26 -31.85
N ALA A 19 11.21 2.90 -31.89
CA ALA A 19 10.55 3.19 -30.63
C ALA A 19 10.55 1.86 -29.87
N PRO A 20 11.22 1.72 -28.71
CA PRO A 20 10.89 0.61 -27.84
C PRO A 20 9.42 0.78 -27.51
N ILE A 21 8.63 -0.07 -28.17
CA ILE A 21 7.34 -0.65 -27.78
C ILE A 21 6.90 -0.09 -26.43
N SER A 22 5.75 0.58 -26.45
CA SER A 22 5.02 1.25 -25.36
C SER A 22 4.77 0.39 -24.09
N GLY A 23 5.81 -0.17 -23.47
CA GLY A 23 5.68 -1.30 -22.55
C GLY A 23 6.31 -1.11 -21.18
N CYS A 24 7.33 -0.27 -21.02
CA CYS A 24 7.70 0.20 -19.69
C CYS A 24 6.94 1.51 -19.46
N ARG A 25 5.65 1.36 -19.14
CA ARG A 25 4.82 2.48 -18.66
C ARG A 25 5.63 3.21 -17.58
N GLU A 26 5.83 4.50 -17.79
CA GLU A 26 6.16 5.49 -16.77
C GLU A 26 5.61 4.99 -15.44
N SER A 27 6.52 4.61 -14.54
CA SER A 27 6.18 4.17 -13.19
C SER A 27 5.52 5.36 -12.52
N SER A 28 4.21 5.47 -12.72
CA SER A 28 3.41 6.56 -12.18
C SER A 28 3.39 6.27 -10.69
N VAL A 29 4.30 6.93 -9.97
CA VAL A 29 4.39 6.87 -8.51
C VAL A 29 2.96 7.06 -8.02
N CYS A 30 2.41 6.00 -7.41
CA CYS A 30 1.03 6.02 -6.98
C CYS A 30 0.87 7.15 -5.97
N SER A 31 0.17 8.23 -6.33
CA SER A 31 0.08 9.43 -5.48
C SER A 31 -0.62 9.16 -4.15
N LEU A 32 -1.38 8.06 -4.07
CA LEU A 32 -2.04 7.61 -2.84
C LEU A 32 -1.06 7.05 -1.79
N CYS A 33 0.04 6.44 -2.21
CA CYS A 33 1.08 5.93 -1.31
C CYS A 33 2.46 6.52 -1.58
N ASN A 34 2.57 7.51 -2.46
CA ASN A 34 3.82 8.09 -2.91
C ASN A 34 4.89 7.03 -3.30
N GLY A 35 4.44 5.90 -3.86
CA GLY A 35 5.31 4.79 -4.27
C GLY A 35 5.84 3.88 -3.15
N THR A 36 5.43 4.05 -1.90
CA THR A 36 5.83 3.17 -0.79
C THR A 36 5.14 1.80 -0.83
N GLY A 37 3.99 1.73 -1.52
CA GLY A 37 3.14 0.53 -1.56
C GLY A 37 2.26 0.35 -0.31
N MET A 38 2.37 1.23 0.69
CA MET A 38 1.56 1.24 1.91
C MET A 38 0.95 2.62 2.12
N ARG A 39 -0.22 2.67 2.77
CA ARG A 39 -0.86 3.94 3.15
C ARG A 39 -1.46 3.83 4.53
N ASP A 40 -1.67 4.98 5.15
CA ASP A 40 -2.32 5.08 6.46
C ASP A 40 -3.74 4.50 6.41
N CYS A 41 -4.13 3.81 7.48
CA CYS A 41 -5.46 3.24 7.60
C CYS A 41 -6.45 4.33 8.01
N GLU A 42 -7.15 4.91 7.05
CA GLU A 42 -8.08 6.03 7.30
C GLU A 42 -9.23 5.72 8.27
N LYS A 43 -9.48 4.44 8.57
CA LYS A 43 -10.53 4.01 9.50
C LYS A 43 -10.13 4.07 10.97
N CYS A 44 -8.84 4.15 11.27
CA CYS A 44 -8.33 4.05 12.63
C CYS A 44 -6.97 4.72 12.74
N LYS A 45 -6.71 5.38 13.88
CA LYS A 45 -5.45 6.10 14.05
C LYS A 45 -4.43 5.14 14.64
N GLY A 46 -3.29 4.97 13.97
CA GLY A 46 -2.19 4.15 14.49
C GLY A 46 -2.53 2.67 14.72
N GLY A 47 -3.60 2.16 14.10
CA GLY A 47 -4.00 0.77 14.24
C GLY A 47 -5.04 0.50 15.32
N GLU A 48 -5.51 1.54 16.01
CA GLU A 48 -6.48 1.42 17.09
C GLU A 48 -7.79 2.11 16.71
N ALA A 49 -8.90 1.46 17.06
CA ALA A 49 -10.25 1.97 16.87
C ALA A 49 -10.95 2.05 18.22
N GLU A 50 -11.95 2.92 18.34
CA GLU A 50 -12.79 2.99 19.52
C GLU A 50 -13.47 1.63 19.76
N CYS A 51 -13.42 1.14 21.00
CA CYS A 51 -14.08 -0.10 21.37
C CYS A 51 -15.60 0.08 21.29
N VAL A 52 -16.23 -0.60 20.32
CA VAL A 52 -17.67 -0.51 20.05
C VAL A 52 -18.54 -0.98 21.22
N PHE A 53 -17.99 -1.80 22.12
CA PHE A 53 -18.73 -2.36 23.25
C PHE A 53 -18.87 -1.37 24.40
N CYS A 54 -17.90 -0.49 24.61
CA CYS A 54 -17.92 0.52 25.66
C CYS A 54 -17.95 1.95 25.11
N HIS A 55 -18.02 2.12 23.78
CA HIS A 55 -18.02 3.42 23.09
C HIS A 55 -16.87 4.32 23.58
N GLY A 56 -15.66 3.76 23.66
CA GLY A 56 -14.47 4.50 24.08
C GLY A 56 -14.33 4.73 25.59
N SER A 57 -15.35 4.42 26.39
CA SER A 57 -15.31 4.69 27.84
C SER A 57 -14.41 3.75 28.64
N GLY A 58 -14.03 2.60 28.05
CA GLY A 58 -13.30 1.54 28.74
C GLY A 58 -14.13 0.79 29.79
N LYS A 59 -15.41 1.13 29.98
CA LYS A 59 -16.26 0.58 31.05
C LYS A 59 -17.62 0.15 30.54
N MET A 60 -18.19 -0.87 31.17
CA MET A 60 -19.61 -1.19 31.07
C MET A 60 -20.22 -1.01 32.46
N GLY A 61 -20.86 0.13 32.70
CA GLY A 61 -21.37 0.48 34.03
C GLY A 61 -20.24 0.71 35.03
N SER A 62 -20.24 -0.07 36.13
CA SER A 62 -19.21 0.00 37.17
C SER A 62 -18.02 -0.93 36.94
N GLU A 63 -18.06 -1.75 35.88
CA GLU A 63 -17.03 -2.74 35.59
C GLU A 63 -16.16 -2.33 34.39
N LYS A 64 -14.93 -2.84 34.33
CA LYS A 64 -14.07 -2.66 33.16
C LYS A 64 -14.69 -3.38 31.96
N CYS A 65 -14.62 -2.76 30.79
CA CYS A 65 -15.05 -3.43 29.57
C CYS A 65 -14.06 -4.56 29.25
N GLY A 66 -14.55 -5.80 29.16
CA GLY A 66 -13.71 -6.97 28.86
C GLY A 66 -13.14 -6.97 27.44
N ASN A 67 -13.84 -6.36 26.47
CA ASN A 67 -13.42 -6.36 25.07
C ASN A 67 -12.21 -5.46 24.77
N CYS A 68 -11.96 -4.46 25.60
CA CYS A 68 -10.80 -3.59 25.52
C CYS A 68 -9.99 -3.61 26.84
N GLU A 69 -10.28 -4.55 27.73
CA GLU A 69 -9.65 -4.69 29.05
C GLU A 69 -9.60 -3.41 29.92
N GLY A 70 -10.47 -2.44 29.67
CA GLY A 70 -10.46 -1.14 30.35
C GLY A 70 -9.88 0.02 29.54
N ASP A 71 -9.24 -0.21 28.41
CA ASP A 71 -8.51 0.82 27.64
C ASP A 71 -9.44 1.77 26.87
N GLY A 72 -10.62 1.27 26.49
CA GLY A 72 -11.57 2.00 25.65
C GLY A 72 -11.25 1.91 24.16
N GLN A 73 -10.05 1.44 23.80
CA GLN A 73 -9.65 1.17 22.42
C GLN A 73 -9.55 -0.32 22.14
N ALA A 74 -9.74 -0.68 20.87
CA ALA A 74 -9.61 -2.05 20.38
C ALA A 74 -8.77 -2.07 19.11
N MET A 75 -8.15 -3.21 18.84
CA MET A 75 -7.38 -3.42 17.61
C MET A 75 -8.26 -3.15 16.39
N CYS A 76 -7.80 -2.27 15.51
CA CYS A 76 -8.52 -1.98 14.28
C CYS A 76 -8.49 -3.19 13.35
N LEU A 77 -9.67 -3.75 13.05
CA LEU A 77 -9.78 -4.94 12.21
C LEU A 77 -9.34 -4.70 10.76
N LYS A 78 -9.44 -3.44 10.27
CA LYS A 78 -9.12 -3.10 8.89
C LYS A 78 -7.63 -3.22 8.57
N CYS A 79 -6.77 -2.75 9.49
CA CYS A 79 -5.31 -2.84 9.38
C CYS A 79 -4.71 -3.85 10.37
N LYS A 80 -5.55 -4.59 11.11
CA LYS A 80 -5.13 -5.58 12.11
C LYS A 80 -4.11 -5.04 13.12
N GLY A 81 -4.29 -3.79 13.55
CA GLY A 81 -3.37 -3.14 14.50
C GLY A 81 -2.11 -2.53 13.89
N SER A 82 -1.84 -2.69 12.60
CA SER A 82 -0.61 -2.17 11.97
C SER A 82 -0.63 -0.66 11.73
N GLY A 83 -1.80 -0.02 11.74
CA GLY A 83 -1.95 1.40 11.38
C GLY A 83 -1.86 1.68 9.87
N GLU A 84 -1.32 0.76 9.09
CA GLU A 84 -1.15 0.89 7.64
C GLU A 84 -1.88 -0.23 6.89
N VAL A 85 -2.26 0.04 5.65
CA VAL A 85 -2.86 -0.94 4.73
C VAL A 85 -2.13 -0.92 3.38
N PRO A 86 -2.05 -2.06 2.67
CA PRO A 86 -1.48 -2.09 1.33
C PRO A 86 -2.20 -1.12 0.43
N CYS A 87 -1.42 -0.36 -0.32
CA CYS A 87 -1.93 0.54 -1.33
C CYS A 87 -2.09 -0.23 -2.63
N ASP A 88 -3.30 -0.74 -2.86
CA ASP A 88 -3.65 -1.42 -4.10
C ASP A 88 -3.62 -0.43 -5.28
N HIS A 89 -2.52 -0.42 -6.03
CA HIS A 89 -2.37 0.41 -7.24
C HIS A 89 -3.30 -0.03 -8.39
N LYS A 90 -4.13 -1.06 -8.20
CA LYS A 90 -5.02 -1.60 -9.22
C LYS A 90 -6.51 -1.29 -9.06
N THR A 91 -6.94 -0.67 -7.96
CA THR A 91 -8.38 -0.67 -7.67
C THR A 91 -8.85 0.69 -7.15
N LEU A 92 -9.25 1.55 -8.10
CA LEU A 92 -10.42 2.42 -7.96
C LEU A 92 -11.61 1.59 -7.42
N PRO A 93 -12.58 2.20 -6.71
CA PRO A 93 -13.40 1.54 -5.70
C PRO A 93 -14.14 0.32 -6.26
N SER A 94 -13.75 -0.85 -5.80
CA SER A 94 -14.58 -2.05 -5.85
C SER A 94 -14.30 -2.79 -4.57
N SER A 95 -15.15 -2.48 -3.60
CA SER A 95 -15.58 -3.36 -2.52
C SER A 95 -15.19 -4.83 -2.72
N GLU A 96 -14.48 -5.35 -1.71
CA GLU A 96 -14.59 -6.72 -1.22
C GLU A 96 -13.97 -7.87 -2.03
N SER A 97 -12.85 -8.38 -1.48
CA SER A 97 -12.60 -9.81 -1.20
C SER A 97 -12.24 -10.69 -2.42
N ALA A 98 -11.44 -11.75 -2.36
CA ALA A 98 -10.90 -12.57 -1.30
C ALA A 98 -9.69 -13.36 -1.85
N GLY A 99 -8.86 -13.91 -0.96
CA GLY A 99 -8.34 -15.26 -1.13
C GLY A 99 -7.18 -15.46 -2.11
N SER A 100 -6.01 -15.72 -1.55
CA SER A 100 -4.96 -16.49 -2.20
C SER A 100 -5.47 -17.86 -2.65
N SER A 101 -5.08 -18.29 -3.85
CA SER A 101 -4.95 -19.70 -4.24
C SER A 101 -3.81 -19.81 -5.23
#